data_AF-A0A5P2X659-F1
#
_entry.id   AF-A0A5P2X659-F1
#
_cell.length_a   1.000
_cell.length_b   1.000
_cell.length_c   1.000
_cell.angle_alpha   90.00
_cell.angle_beta   90.00
_cell.angle_gamma   90.00
#
_symmetry.space_group_name_H-M   'P 1'
#
loop_
_entity.id
_entity.type
_entity.pdbx_description
1 polymer ?
#
loop_
_entity_poly.entity_id
_entity_poly.type
_entity_poly.pdbx_seq_one_letter_code
_entity_poly.pdbx_strand_id
1 'polypeptide(L)'
;MTKLDPNPRSPHADADPQYRHLFPAPLFFPAPQPGALALTGCMALAVVPDGPLSETSPDGELPEGLCPDCVAVMRGGEPPARPVTTCRVCSERTRHGGLCALCRQDAHETWWPVRADVVLSASDIELEGGDVLLQELAVGDRIEIEKQIGPVAPGLWVVTAVESEDSSRVRVRRLSREEIEALRGSACAQTSE
;
A
#
# COMPACT_ATOMS: atom_id res chain seq x y z
N MET A 1 -24.63 -13.05 -6.48
CA MET A 1 -23.51 -12.45 -7.23
C MET A 1 -22.32 -12.30 -6.31
N THR A 2 -21.09 -12.38 -6.81
CA THR A 2 -19.90 -12.13 -6.00
C THR A 2 -19.80 -10.63 -5.73
N LYS A 3 -19.77 -10.24 -4.45
CA LYS A 3 -19.49 -8.87 -4.03
C LYS A 3 -17.98 -8.68 -3.96
N LEU A 4 -17.46 -7.66 -4.64
CA LEU A 4 -16.03 -7.35 -4.61
C LEU A 4 -15.68 -6.50 -3.40
N ASP A 5 -14.56 -6.84 -2.77
CA ASP A 5 -13.98 -5.98 -1.73
C ASP A 5 -13.47 -4.67 -2.34
N PRO A 6 -13.62 -3.54 -1.62
CA PRO A 6 -13.08 -2.25 -2.04
C PRO A 6 -11.56 -2.27 -2.25
N ASN A 7 -11.04 -1.28 -2.97
CA ASN A 7 -9.60 -1.11 -3.09
C ASN A 7 -8.95 -0.84 -1.72
N PRO A 8 -7.69 -1.27 -1.51
CA PRO A 8 -6.94 -0.88 -0.34
C PRO A 8 -6.89 0.65 -0.20
N ARG A 9 -6.94 1.14 1.04
CA ARG A 9 -6.90 2.58 1.30
C ARG A 9 -5.48 3.13 1.11
N SER A 10 -5.40 4.34 0.59
CA SER A 10 -4.20 5.17 0.59
C SER A 10 -4.58 6.64 0.80
N PRO A 11 -3.88 7.42 1.65
CA PRO A 11 -4.10 8.86 1.73
C PRO A 11 -3.66 9.58 0.45
N HIS A 12 -2.92 8.89 -0.42
CA HIS A 12 -2.48 9.38 -1.72
C HIS A 12 -3.36 8.91 -2.88
N ALA A 13 -4.32 8.01 -2.64
CA ALA A 13 -5.40 7.74 -3.58
C ALA A 13 -6.44 8.88 -3.56
N ASP A 14 -7.11 9.12 -4.69
CA ASP A 14 -8.24 10.05 -4.80
C ASP A 14 -9.52 9.39 -5.36
N ALA A 15 -9.49 8.06 -5.47
CA ALA A 15 -10.66 7.23 -5.66
C ALA A 15 -11.40 7.01 -4.33
N ASP A 16 -12.72 6.84 -4.39
CA ASP A 16 -13.53 6.54 -3.22
C ASP A 16 -13.14 5.16 -2.62
N PRO A 17 -12.66 5.10 -1.37
CA PRO A 17 -12.20 3.86 -0.75
C PRO A 17 -13.32 2.88 -0.38
N GLN A 18 -14.60 3.26 -0.54
CA GLN A 18 -15.73 2.38 -0.24
C GLN A 18 -16.09 1.43 -1.39
N TYR A 19 -15.51 1.65 -2.56
CA TYR A 19 -15.84 0.90 -3.77
C TYR A 19 -14.62 0.18 -4.34
N ARG A 20 -14.89 -0.88 -5.11
CA ARG A 20 -13.93 -1.48 -6.03
C ARG A 20 -13.93 -0.66 -7.32
N HIS A 21 -12.80 -0.06 -7.65
CA HIS A 21 -12.56 0.66 -8.88
C HIS A 21 -11.92 -0.27 -9.90
N LEU A 22 -12.43 -0.18 -11.13
CA LEU A 22 -11.95 -1.01 -12.24
C LEU A 22 -10.68 -0.42 -12.80
N PHE A 23 -9.70 -1.30 -13.02
CA PHE A 23 -8.45 -0.95 -13.66
C PHE A 23 -8.58 -1.24 -15.15
N PRO A 24 -8.42 -0.24 -16.02
CA PRO A 24 -8.18 -0.51 -17.43
C PRO A 24 -6.81 -1.19 -17.51
N ALA A 25 -6.80 -2.51 -17.73
CA ALA A 25 -5.63 -3.20 -18.25
C ALA A 25 -5.87 -3.34 -19.76
N PRO A 26 -5.36 -2.44 -20.61
CA PRO A 26 -5.33 -2.74 -22.03
C PRO A 26 -4.46 -3.99 -22.19
N LEU A 27 -4.90 -4.93 -23.03
CA LEU A 27 -4.23 -6.20 -23.34
C LEU A 27 -2.73 -6.08 -23.73
N PHE A 28 -2.23 -4.87 -23.95
CA PHE A 28 -0.87 -4.57 -24.42
C PHE A 28 0.03 -3.86 -23.39
N PHE A 29 -0.47 -3.57 -22.19
CA PHE A 29 0.35 -2.99 -21.11
C PHE A 29 0.53 -3.99 -19.97
N PRO A 30 1.69 -3.99 -19.29
CA PRO A 30 1.87 -4.80 -18.10
C PRO A 30 0.81 -4.43 -17.06
N ALA A 31 0.19 -5.44 -16.44
CA ALA A 31 -0.75 -5.22 -15.35
C ALA A 31 -0.05 -4.44 -14.22
N PRO A 32 -0.71 -3.44 -13.63
CA PRO A 32 -0.12 -2.67 -12.55
C PRO A 32 0.11 -3.59 -11.34
N GLN A 33 1.22 -3.36 -10.63
CA GLN A 33 1.59 -4.19 -9.49
C GLN A 33 0.60 -3.99 -8.33
N PRO A 34 0.23 -5.07 -7.61
CA PRO A 34 -0.48 -4.95 -6.34
C PRO A 34 0.19 -3.95 -5.39
N GLY A 35 -0.62 -3.16 -4.71
CA GLY A 35 -0.15 -2.12 -3.81
C GLY A 35 0.34 -0.83 -4.49
N ALA A 36 0.34 -0.71 -5.82
CA ALA A 36 0.60 0.56 -6.50
C ALA A 36 -0.67 1.41 -6.66
N LEU A 37 -0.55 2.71 -6.89
CA LEU A 37 -1.67 3.51 -7.41
C LEU A 37 -1.77 3.34 -8.92
N ALA A 38 -2.99 3.10 -9.40
CA ALA A 38 -3.27 3.06 -10.83
C ALA A 38 -4.50 3.89 -11.17
N LEU A 39 -4.50 4.45 -12.38
CA LEU A 39 -5.61 5.20 -12.94
C LEU A 39 -6.77 4.25 -13.22
N THR A 40 -7.98 4.65 -12.83
CA THR A 40 -9.20 3.85 -12.95
C THR A 40 -10.10 4.37 -14.07
N GLY A 41 -11.16 3.63 -14.40
CA GLY A 41 -12.16 4.06 -15.37
C GLY A 41 -12.78 5.43 -15.04
N CYS A 42 -12.99 5.75 -13.77
CA CYS A 42 -13.52 7.05 -13.34
C CYS A 42 -12.47 8.18 -13.25
N MET A 43 -11.29 7.95 -13.84
CA MET A 43 -10.15 8.88 -13.87
C MET A 43 -9.60 9.25 -12.47
N ALA A 44 -9.89 8.40 -11.47
CA ALA A 44 -9.30 8.48 -10.15
C ALA A 44 -8.09 7.56 -10.05
N LEU A 45 -7.30 7.70 -8.99
CA LEU A 45 -6.22 6.82 -8.60
C LEU A 45 -6.69 5.96 -7.43
N ALA A 46 -6.64 4.65 -7.61
CA ALA A 46 -6.94 3.66 -6.58
C ALA A 46 -5.74 2.73 -6.38
N VAL A 47 -5.58 2.18 -5.17
CA VAL A 47 -4.56 1.18 -4.90
C VAL A 47 -4.95 -0.15 -5.55
N VAL A 48 -4.01 -0.79 -6.25
CA VAL A 48 -4.22 -2.12 -6.85
C VAL A 48 -4.32 -3.18 -5.74
N PRO A 49 -5.39 -3.98 -5.70
CA PRO A 49 -5.53 -5.05 -4.70
C PRO A 49 -4.63 -6.25 -5.03
N ASP A 50 -4.30 -7.05 -4.00
CA ASP A 50 -3.49 -8.28 -4.13
C ASP A 50 -4.25 -9.45 -4.77
N GLY A 51 -5.58 -9.37 -4.81
CA GLY A 51 -6.43 -10.39 -5.43
C GLY A 51 -6.51 -10.26 -6.96
N PRO A 52 -6.86 -11.36 -7.66
CA PRO A 52 -7.02 -11.34 -9.11
C PRO A 52 -8.02 -10.26 -9.53
N LEU A 53 -7.64 -9.49 -10.55
CA LEU A 53 -8.56 -8.57 -11.20
C LEU A 53 -9.57 -9.44 -11.96
N SER A 54 -10.81 -9.50 -11.47
CA SER A 54 -11.86 -10.25 -12.15
C SER A 54 -12.11 -9.63 -13.52
N GLU A 55 -11.98 -10.43 -14.59
CA GLU A 55 -12.38 -10.03 -15.92
C GLU A 55 -13.90 -9.82 -15.94
N THR A 56 -14.33 -8.57 -16.03
CA THR A 56 -15.75 -8.22 -16.20
C THR A 56 -16.03 -7.98 -17.67
N SER A 57 -16.93 -8.79 -18.25
CA SER A 57 -17.42 -8.58 -19.62
C SER A 57 -18.29 -7.31 -19.68
N PRO A 58 -18.13 -6.44 -20.69
CA PRO A 58 -18.98 -5.26 -20.89
C PRO A 58 -20.47 -5.59 -21.01
N ASP A 59 -20.78 -6.75 -21.61
CA ASP A 59 -22.15 -7.23 -21.87
C ASP A 59 -22.68 -8.15 -20.75
N GLY A 60 -21.85 -8.42 -19.74
CA GLY A 60 -22.17 -9.31 -18.63
C GLY A 60 -22.81 -8.59 -17.44
N GLU A 61 -23.42 -9.38 -16.55
CA GLU A 61 -23.84 -8.89 -15.24
C GLU A 61 -22.60 -8.54 -14.41
N LEU A 62 -22.51 -7.27 -13.98
CA LEU A 62 -21.35 -6.76 -13.25
C LEU A 62 -21.46 -7.09 -11.76
N PRO A 63 -20.35 -7.44 -11.08
CA PRO A 63 -20.36 -7.77 -9.66
C PRO A 63 -20.75 -6.57 -8.80
N GLU A 64 -21.31 -6.87 -7.62
CA GLU A 64 -21.66 -5.85 -6.62
C GLU A 64 -20.39 -5.22 -6.01
N GLY A 65 -20.51 -3.98 -5.53
CA GLY A 65 -19.43 -3.26 -4.85
C GLY A 65 -18.52 -2.45 -5.79
N LEU A 66 -18.77 -2.49 -7.10
CA LEU A 66 -18.06 -1.65 -8.06
C LEU A 66 -18.42 -0.17 -7.92
N CYS A 67 -17.46 0.70 -8.20
CA CYS A 67 -17.66 2.15 -8.28
C CYS A 67 -18.68 2.48 -9.39
N PRO A 68 -19.78 3.21 -9.09
CA PRO A 68 -20.80 3.56 -10.08
C PRO A 68 -20.24 4.27 -11.32
N ASP A 69 -19.28 5.18 -11.14
CA ASP A 69 -18.66 5.92 -12.24
C ASP A 69 -17.80 5.00 -13.13
N CYS A 70 -17.08 4.05 -12.53
CA CYS A 70 -16.32 3.07 -13.31
C CYS A 70 -17.25 2.15 -14.12
N VAL A 71 -18.39 1.76 -13.54
CA VAL A 71 -19.43 0.99 -14.24
C VAL A 71 -20.01 1.78 -15.41
N ALA A 72 -20.30 3.06 -15.23
CA ALA A 72 -20.78 3.93 -16.29
C ALA A 72 -19.79 4.01 -17.47
N VAL A 73 -18.49 4.18 -17.17
CA VAL A 73 -17.43 4.23 -18.18
C VAL A 73 -17.28 2.89 -18.92
N MET A 74 -17.32 1.76 -18.22
CA MET A 74 -17.28 0.45 -18.88
C MET A 74 -18.45 0.20 -19.84
N ARG A 75 -19.60 0.82 -19.59
CA ARG A 75 -20.78 0.76 -20.46
C ARG A 75 -20.75 1.80 -21.59
N GLY A 76 -19.60 2.43 -21.83
CA GLY A 76 -19.41 3.43 -22.89
C GLY A 76 -19.76 4.87 -22.49
N GLY A 77 -20.00 5.13 -21.20
CA GLY A 77 -20.18 6.49 -20.68
C GLY A 77 -18.87 7.27 -20.59
N GLU A 78 -18.98 8.59 -20.44
CA GLU A 78 -17.82 9.45 -20.18
C GLU A 78 -17.46 9.45 -18.68
N PRO A 79 -16.17 9.54 -18.33
CA PRO A 79 -15.75 9.68 -16.95
C PRO A 79 -16.19 11.04 -16.37
N PRO A 80 -16.42 11.12 -15.05
CA PRO A 80 -16.83 12.36 -14.40
C PRO A 80 -15.78 13.46 -14.61
N ALA A 81 -16.24 14.68 -14.89
CA ALA A 81 -15.37 15.83 -15.02
C ALA A 81 -14.71 16.16 -13.69
N ARG A 82 -13.37 16.17 -13.67
CA ARG A 82 -12.56 16.57 -12.50
C ARG A 82 -11.92 17.94 -12.75
N PRO A 83 -11.92 18.85 -11.74
CA PRO A 83 -11.29 20.15 -11.87
C PRO A 83 -9.80 20.00 -12.14
N VAL A 84 -9.29 20.82 -13.05
CA VAL A 84 -7.86 20.86 -13.36
C VAL A 84 -7.19 21.89 -12.45
N THR A 85 -6.20 21.44 -11.70
CA THR A 85 -5.37 22.28 -10.84
C THR A 85 -3.89 22.11 -11.21
N THR A 86 -3.02 22.79 -10.47
CA THR A 86 -1.56 22.63 -10.58
C THR A 86 -1.04 21.70 -9.49
N CYS A 87 -0.08 20.84 -9.80
CA CYS A 87 0.62 20.01 -8.83
C CYS A 87 1.51 20.89 -7.95
N ARG A 88 1.33 20.82 -6.62
CA ARG A 88 2.11 21.61 -5.66
C ARG A 88 3.59 21.19 -5.53
N VAL A 89 4.00 20.09 -6.15
CA VAL A 89 5.37 19.56 -6.10
C VAL A 89 6.12 19.88 -7.39
N CYS A 90 5.58 19.47 -8.54
CA CYS A 90 6.26 19.62 -9.84
C CYS A 90 5.66 20.68 -10.77
N SER A 91 4.61 21.39 -10.35
CA SER A 91 3.91 22.41 -11.16
C SER A 91 3.19 21.91 -12.42
N GLU A 92 3.12 20.61 -12.66
CA GLU A 92 2.36 20.04 -13.77
C GLU A 92 0.83 20.18 -13.59
N ARG A 93 0.10 20.26 -14.71
CA ARG A 93 -1.37 20.25 -14.68
C ARG A 93 -1.88 18.88 -14.22
N THR A 94 -2.85 18.87 -13.31
CA THR A 94 -3.39 17.63 -12.72
C THR A 94 -4.90 17.71 -12.51
N ARG A 95 -5.55 16.55 -12.46
CA ARG A 95 -6.95 16.37 -12.07
C ARG A 95 -7.11 15.77 -10.66
N HIS A 96 -6.01 15.56 -9.95
CA HIS A 96 -5.98 14.81 -8.68
C HIS A 96 -5.73 15.72 -7.48
N GLY A 97 -6.54 16.79 -7.35
CA GLY A 97 -6.61 17.59 -6.11
C GLY A 97 -5.27 18.16 -5.61
N GLY A 98 -4.50 18.81 -6.48
CA GLY A 98 -3.26 19.51 -6.10
C GLY A 98 -1.97 18.67 -6.09
N LEU A 99 -2.03 17.38 -6.41
CA LEU A 99 -0.86 16.56 -6.75
C LEU A 99 -1.08 15.87 -8.10
N CYS A 100 -0.04 15.66 -8.91
CA CYS A 100 -0.14 14.83 -10.11
C CYS A 100 -0.08 13.34 -9.77
N ALA A 101 -0.42 12.48 -10.73
CA ALA A 101 -0.43 11.03 -10.52
C ALA A 101 0.94 10.48 -10.12
N LEU A 102 2.03 10.98 -10.74
CA LEU A 102 3.40 10.57 -10.41
C LEU A 102 3.79 10.97 -8.97
N CYS A 103 3.62 12.24 -8.59
CA CYS A 103 3.93 12.65 -7.22
C CYS A 103 3.04 11.96 -6.16
N ARG A 104 1.83 11.52 -6.52
CA ARG A 104 0.99 10.68 -5.65
C ARG A 104 1.55 9.27 -5.53
N GLN A 105 2.02 8.68 -6.63
CA GLN A 105 2.67 7.38 -6.62
C GLN A 105 3.96 7.41 -5.76
N ASP A 106 4.83 8.40 -5.94
CA ASP A 106 6.07 8.52 -5.15
C ASP A 106 5.77 8.63 -3.63
N ALA A 107 4.80 9.47 -3.28
CA ALA A 107 4.36 9.63 -1.90
C ALA A 107 3.72 8.34 -1.35
N HIS A 108 2.96 7.64 -2.20
CA HIS A 108 2.37 6.36 -1.87
C HIS A 108 3.42 5.27 -1.64
N GLU A 109 4.42 5.13 -2.49
CA GLU A 109 5.50 4.15 -2.33
C GLU A 109 6.31 4.41 -1.06
N THR A 110 6.46 5.67 -0.68
CA THR A 110 7.11 6.03 0.60
C THR A 110 6.25 5.59 1.80
N TRP A 111 4.93 5.74 1.69
CA TRP A 111 3.98 5.45 2.76
C TRP A 111 3.56 3.96 2.85
N TRP A 112 3.44 3.28 1.71
CA TRP A 112 2.81 1.96 1.59
C TRP A 112 3.48 0.86 2.43
N PRO A 113 4.83 0.74 2.44
CA PRO A 113 5.50 -0.25 3.27
C PRO A 113 5.32 -0.03 4.78
N VAL A 114 5.01 1.21 5.20
CA VAL A 114 4.78 1.57 6.62
C VAL A 114 3.39 1.13 7.09
N ARG A 115 2.46 0.92 6.16
CA ARG A 115 1.09 0.52 6.45
C ARG A 115 0.92 -1.00 6.59
N ALA A 116 1.68 -1.77 5.82
CA ALA A 116 1.52 -3.21 5.78
C ALA A 116 2.24 -3.86 6.96
N ASP A 117 1.45 -4.49 7.83
CA ASP A 117 1.96 -5.54 8.69
C ASP A 117 2.42 -6.70 7.79
N VAL A 118 3.70 -7.03 7.81
CA VAL A 118 4.27 -8.18 7.11
C VAL A 118 4.54 -9.29 8.10
N VAL A 119 4.24 -10.54 7.74
CA VAL A 119 4.61 -11.69 8.55
C VAL A 119 5.98 -12.17 8.11
N LEU A 120 6.96 -12.09 9.02
CA LEU A 120 8.28 -12.67 8.86
C LEU A 120 8.29 -14.06 9.50
N SER A 121 8.89 -15.03 8.82
CA SER A 121 9.19 -16.35 9.37
C SER A 121 10.67 -16.46 9.74
N ALA A 122 11.00 -17.42 10.62
CA ALA A 122 12.38 -17.63 11.05
C ALA A 122 13.33 -17.93 9.88
N SER A 123 12.78 -18.48 8.81
CA SER A 123 13.48 -18.78 7.56
C SER A 123 13.82 -17.54 6.74
N ASP A 124 13.10 -16.43 6.92
CA ASP A 124 13.29 -15.20 6.16
C ASP A 124 14.43 -14.35 6.74
N ILE A 125 14.70 -14.49 8.04
CA ILE A 125 15.69 -13.69 8.76
C ILE A 125 16.92 -14.55 9.08
N GLU A 126 17.83 -14.70 8.12
CA GLU A 126 19.20 -15.09 8.45
C GLU A 126 19.90 -13.90 9.10
N LEU A 127 19.80 -13.77 10.42
CA LEU A 127 20.60 -12.80 11.16
C LEU A 127 22.07 -13.25 11.07
N GLU A 128 22.95 -12.41 10.50
CA GLU A 128 24.41 -12.64 10.38
C GLU A 128 25.14 -12.79 11.75
N GLY A 129 24.40 -12.95 12.85
CA GLY A 129 24.93 -13.14 14.19
C GLY A 129 24.13 -14.17 14.99
N GLY A 130 23.83 -15.35 14.42
CA GLY A 130 23.73 -16.65 15.10
C GLY A 130 22.75 -16.89 16.28
N ASP A 131 22.25 -15.88 17.00
CA ASP A 131 21.75 -16.07 18.36
C ASP A 131 20.40 -15.39 18.68
N VAL A 132 19.80 -14.57 17.80
CA VAL A 132 18.44 -14.08 18.05
C VAL A 132 17.44 -14.95 17.29
N LEU A 133 16.95 -15.98 17.97
CA LEU A 133 15.79 -16.74 17.50
C LEU A 133 14.60 -15.77 17.47
N LEU A 134 13.77 -15.79 16.42
CA LEU A 134 12.47 -15.10 16.41
C LEU A 134 11.64 -15.40 17.67
N GLN A 135 11.93 -16.52 18.33
CA GLN A 135 11.37 -16.94 19.61
C GLN A 135 11.61 -15.97 20.78
N GLU A 136 12.65 -15.14 20.70
CA GLU A 136 12.98 -14.15 21.73
C GLU A 136 12.33 -12.79 21.47
N LEU A 137 11.73 -12.58 20.30
CA LEU A 137 11.09 -11.31 19.97
C LEU A 137 9.71 -11.20 20.61
N ALA A 138 9.52 -10.11 21.34
CA ALA A 138 8.25 -9.68 21.89
C ALA A 138 7.60 -8.59 21.05
N VAL A 139 6.30 -8.38 21.24
CA VAL A 139 5.59 -7.23 20.68
C VAL A 139 6.24 -5.94 21.18
N GLY A 140 6.60 -5.05 20.26
CA GLY A 140 7.34 -3.82 20.54
C GLY A 140 8.85 -3.92 20.26
N ASP A 141 9.38 -5.13 20.09
CA ASP A 141 10.78 -5.30 19.72
C ASP A 141 11.05 -4.80 18.31
N ARG A 142 12.29 -4.37 18.09
CA ARG A 142 12.72 -3.68 16.87
C ARG A 142 13.66 -4.58 16.08
N ILE A 143 13.42 -4.64 14.78
CA ILE A 143 14.23 -5.40 13.84
C ILE A 143 14.77 -4.42 12.80
N GLU A 144 16.10 -4.35 12.68
CA GLU A 144 16.74 -3.62 11.59
C GLU A 144 17.02 -4.60 10.45
N ILE A 145 16.49 -4.28 9.27
CA ILE A 145 16.66 -5.08 8.07
C ILE A 145 17.56 -4.28 7.14
N GLU A 146 18.81 -4.70 7.00
CA GLU A 146 19.81 -3.97 6.20
C GLU A 146 19.65 -4.22 4.69
N LYS A 147 19.19 -5.41 4.31
CA LYS A 147 19.04 -5.85 2.92
C LYS A 147 17.62 -6.30 2.66
N GLN A 148 17.17 -6.19 1.42
CA GLN A 148 15.82 -6.61 1.05
C GLN A 148 15.65 -8.12 1.26
N ILE A 149 14.58 -8.52 1.97
CA ILE A 149 14.23 -9.92 2.25
C ILE A 149 12.83 -10.16 1.68
N GLY A 150 12.74 -10.79 0.50
CA GLY A 150 11.47 -11.01 -0.18
C GLY A 150 10.66 -9.70 -0.38
N PRO A 151 9.42 -9.60 0.14
CA PRO A 151 8.62 -8.38 0.07
C PRO A 151 9.02 -7.29 1.09
N VAL A 152 9.96 -7.58 1.99
CA VAL A 152 10.35 -6.70 3.09
C VAL A 152 11.50 -5.80 2.69
N ALA A 153 11.22 -4.51 2.60
CA ALA A 153 12.20 -3.49 2.25
C ALA A 153 13.16 -3.19 3.43
N PRO A 154 14.41 -2.78 3.15
CA PRO A 154 15.35 -2.36 4.19
C PRO A 154 14.81 -1.23 5.09
N GLY A 155 15.15 -1.27 6.37
CA GLY A 155 14.80 -0.23 7.33
C GLY A 155 14.53 -0.78 8.73
N LEU A 156 13.99 0.09 9.59
CA LEU A 156 13.62 -0.27 10.96
C LEU A 156 12.15 -0.73 11.00
N TRP A 157 11.93 -1.89 11.59
CA TRP A 157 10.63 -2.52 11.74
C TRP A 157 10.34 -2.76 13.23
N VAL A 158 9.05 -2.82 13.59
CA VAL A 158 8.60 -3.15 14.95
C VAL A 158 7.69 -4.36 14.91
N VAL A 159 7.85 -5.29 15.85
CA VAL A 159 6.96 -6.44 16.02
C VAL A 159 5.61 -5.95 16.54
N THR A 160 4.56 -6.14 15.75
CA THR A 160 3.18 -5.76 16.09
C THR A 160 2.37 -6.93 16.64
N ALA A 161 2.72 -8.17 16.29
CA ALA A 161 2.14 -9.38 16.88
C ALA A 161 3.07 -10.59 16.75
N VAL A 162 2.90 -11.59 17.61
CA VAL A 162 3.47 -12.94 17.45
C VAL A 162 2.31 -13.84 17.00
N GLU A 163 2.42 -14.44 15.81
CA GLU A 163 1.28 -15.15 15.19
C GLU A 163 1.20 -16.63 15.54
N SER A 164 2.30 -17.23 16.00
CA SER A 164 2.36 -18.66 16.29
C SER A 164 2.74 -18.90 17.75
N GLU A 165 2.19 -19.96 18.35
CA GLU A 165 2.50 -20.35 19.74
C GLU A 165 3.98 -20.75 19.91
N ASP A 166 4.64 -21.15 18.82
CA ASP A 166 6.07 -21.46 18.78
C ASP A 166 6.95 -20.25 18.44
N SER A 167 6.36 -19.06 18.31
CA SER A 167 7.04 -17.81 17.94
C SER A 167 7.89 -17.90 16.66
N SER A 168 7.59 -18.85 15.77
CA SER A 168 8.24 -19.01 14.47
C SER A 168 7.83 -17.96 13.44
N ARG A 169 6.74 -17.21 13.72
CA ARG A 169 6.20 -16.17 12.85
C ARG A 169 5.86 -14.91 13.64
N VAL A 170 6.42 -13.80 13.21
CA VAL A 170 6.14 -12.48 13.79
C VAL A 170 5.53 -11.58 12.74
N ARG A 171 4.51 -10.84 13.12
CA ARG A 171 3.96 -9.75 12.34
C ARG A 171 4.72 -8.48 12.68
N VAL A 172 5.22 -7.80 11.66
CA VAL A 172 6.05 -6.60 11.80
C VAL A 172 5.51 -5.48 10.94
N ARG A 173 5.68 -4.24 11.41
CA ARG A 173 5.37 -3.03 10.66
C ARG A 173 6.60 -2.18 10.52
N ARG A 174 6.82 -1.60 9.33
CA ARG A 174 7.93 -0.67 9.13
C ARG A 174 7.66 0.61 9.91
N LEU A 175 8.68 1.14 10.57
CA LEU A 175 8.60 2.45 11.20
C LEU A 175 8.75 3.55 10.16
N SER A 176 7.93 4.58 10.30
CA SER A 176 8.07 5.82 9.54
C SER A 176 9.32 6.60 9.99
N ARG A 177 9.75 7.54 9.15
CA ARG A 177 10.85 8.46 9.50
C ARG A 177 10.56 9.25 10.78
N GLU A 178 9.33 9.72 10.95
CA GLU A 178 8.91 10.48 12.13
C GLU A 178 9.01 9.62 13.41
N GLU A 179 8.58 8.36 13.35
CA GLU A 179 8.72 7.42 14.46
C GLU A 179 10.20 7.15 14.78
N ILE A 180 11.05 6.96 13.76
CA ILE A 180 12.50 6.78 13.95
C ILE A 180 13.14 8.02 14.61
N GLU A 181 12.77 9.22 14.17
CA GLU A 181 13.27 10.48 14.72
C GLU A 181 12.79 10.68 16.17
N ALA A 182 11.52 10.37 16.48
CA ALA A 182 10.98 10.41 17.83
C ALA A 182 11.70 9.42 18.78
N LEU A 183 12.04 8.23 18.29
CA LEU A 183 12.81 7.23 19.04
C LEU A 183 14.24 7.71 19.34
N ARG A 184 14.91 8.33 18.37
CA ARG A 184 16.25 8.91 18.56
C ARG A 184 16.24 10.07 19.55
N GLY A 185 15.21 10.92 19.49
CA GLY A 185 15.02 12.01 20.45
C GLY A 185 14.81 11.51 21.88
N SER A 186 14.07 10.40 22.04
CA SER A 186 13.79 9.80 23.35
C SER A 186 15.03 9.13 23.98
N ALA A 187 15.88 8.50 23.19
CA ALA A 187 17.15 7.92 23.66
C ALA A 187 18.17 8.98 24.12
N CYS A 188 18.12 10.18 23.54
CA CYS A 188 18.98 11.29 23.93
C CYS A 188 18.55 11.94 25.25
N ALA A 189 17.25 11.89 25.59
CA ALA A 189 16.73 12.38 26.86
C ALA A 189 17.08 11.47 28.05
N GLN A 190 17.28 10.16 27.82
CA GLN A 190 17.56 9.18 28.87
C GLN A 190 19.04 9.06 29.26
N THR A 191 19.95 9.70 28.52
CA THR A 191 21.40 9.73 28.84
C THR A 191 21.83 11.00 29.59
N SER A 192 20.87 11.81 30.04
CA SER A 192 21.11 13.08 30.75
C SER A 192 20.74 13.06 32.24
N GLU A 193 20.53 11.89 32.84
CA GLU A 193 20.34 11.72 34.30
C GLU A 193 21.58 11.10 34.97
#